data_AF-A0A2E1DL23-F1
#
_entry.id   AF-A0A2E1DL23-F1
#
_cell.length_a   1.000
_cell.length_b   1.000
_cell.length_c   1.000
_cell.angle_alpha   90.00
_cell.angle_beta   90.00
_cell.angle_gamma   90.00
#
_symmetry.space_group_name_H-M   'P 1'
#
loop_
_entity.id
_entity.type
_entity.pdbx_description
1 polymer ?
#
loop_
_entity_poly.entity_id
_entity_poly.type
_entity_poly.pdbx_seq_one_letter_code
_entity_poly.pdbx_strand_id
1 'polypeptide(L)'
;MTSLLLIELDWNIAITRFSINTIFIASMILIITKHMVLRRFSFTFLMISLIVFFLCFTLKNFDLNLGMALGLFAIFGIIRYRTQPLQTEEMTYLFITIGMSVINALSEDFLSVYELIIINLTVILFIIFGEFVLMQFSYNNKVHPLAEDLNRRLVLQIEYVDSNMNEIIREEINKQEENLDIKVKTFKIFKIDKNLNIITIHVYY
;
A
#
# COMPACT_ATOMS: atom_id res chain seq x y z
N MET A 1 -45.19 4.68 -21.67
CA MET A 1 -45.39 4.37 -20.24
C MET A 1 -44.60 3.10 -19.94
N THR A 2 -43.38 3.29 -19.42
CA THR A 2 -42.57 2.33 -18.65
C THR A 2 -42.47 0.89 -19.18
N SER A 3 -41.73 0.66 -20.27
CA SER A 3 -40.89 -0.54 -20.31
C SER A 3 -39.67 -0.21 -19.47
N LEU A 4 -39.69 -0.72 -18.24
CA LEU A 4 -38.61 -0.68 -17.26
C LEU A 4 -37.27 -0.82 -17.98
N LEU A 5 -36.33 0.10 -17.72
CA LEU A 5 -34.93 0.04 -18.12
C LEU A 5 -34.29 -1.14 -17.36
N LEU A 6 -34.65 -2.36 -17.78
CA LEU A 6 -34.05 -3.59 -17.32
C LEU A 6 -32.61 -3.53 -17.84
N ILE A 7 -31.70 -3.31 -16.90
CA ILE A 7 -30.29 -3.56 -17.10
C ILE A 7 -30.19 -5.06 -17.44
N GLU A 8 -30.15 -5.40 -18.72
CA GLU A 8 -29.76 -6.73 -19.17
C GLU A 8 -28.28 -6.86 -18.85
N LEU A 9 -28.00 -7.43 -17.67
CA LEU A 9 -26.65 -7.66 -17.23
C LEU A 9 -26.15 -8.93 -17.92
N ASP A 10 -25.16 -8.80 -18.79
CA ASP A 10 -24.50 -9.95 -19.42
C ASP A 10 -23.63 -10.70 -18.41
N TRP A 11 -24.27 -11.59 -17.65
CA TRP A 11 -23.64 -12.35 -16.56
C TRP A 11 -22.39 -13.12 -16.98
N ASN A 12 -22.37 -13.65 -18.20
CA ASN A 12 -21.19 -14.37 -18.72
C ASN A 12 -19.97 -13.46 -18.88
N ILE A 13 -20.21 -12.22 -19.35
CA ILE A 13 -19.15 -11.23 -19.53
C ILE A 13 -18.68 -10.73 -18.17
N ALA A 14 -19.63 -10.49 -17.25
CA ALA A 14 -19.37 -10.11 -15.87
C ALA A 14 -18.45 -11.11 -15.17
N ILE A 15 -18.80 -12.40 -15.22
CA ILE A 15 -18.05 -13.47 -14.56
C ILE A 15 -16.66 -13.61 -15.17
N THR A 16 -16.54 -13.61 -16.50
CA THR A 16 -15.23 -13.75 -17.18
C THR A 16 -14.29 -12.61 -16.78
N ARG A 17 -14.77 -11.36 -16.82
CA ARG A 17 -13.97 -10.19 -16.46
C ARG A 17 -13.67 -10.11 -14.97
N PHE A 18 -14.62 -10.50 -14.13
CA PHE A 18 -14.42 -10.62 -12.69
C PHE A 18 -13.34 -11.65 -12.37
N SER A 19 -13.32 -12.79 -13.05
CA SER A 19 -12.26 -13.80 -12.90
C SER A 19 -10.90 -13.25 -13.30
N ILE A 20 -10.80 -12.53 -14.42
CA ILE A 20 -9.53 -11.88 -14.86
C ILE A 20 -9.06 -10.88 -13.82
N ASN A 21 -9.95 -10.02 -13.33
CA ASN A 21 -9.64 -9.06 -12.28
C ASN A 21 -9.14 -9.75 -11.01
N THR A 22 -9.88 -10.77 -10.55
CA THR A 22 -9.54 -11.53 -9.35
C THR A 22 -8.17 -12.21 -9.48
N ILE A 23 -7.86 -12.78 -10.64
CA ILE A 23 -6.56 -13.39 -10.93
C ILE A 23 -5.45 -12.33 -10.90
N PHE A 24 -5.68 -11.16 -11.50
CA PHE A 24 -4.72 -10.06 -11.49
C PHE A 24 -4.39 -9.62 -10.06
N ILE A 25 -5.41 -9.39 -9.22
CA ILE A 25 -5.19 -8.97 -7.82
C ILE A 25 -4.58 -10.08 -6.98
N ALA A 26 -5.00 -11.33 -7.17
CA ALA A 26 -4.39 -12.45 -6.47
C ALA A 26 -2.89 -12.55 -6.81
N SER A 27 -2.52 -12.40 -8.09
CA SER A 27 -1.13 -12.37 -8.53
C SER A 27 -0.36 -11.20 -7.90
N MET A 28 -0.93 -10.00 -7.96
CA MET A 28 -0.38 -8.80 -7.34
C MET A 28 -0.15 -8.97 -5.84
N ILE A 29 -1.14 -9.50 -5.11
CA ILE A 29 -1.05 -9.75 -3.66
C ILE A 29 0.02 -10.80 -3.36
N LEU A 30 0.14 -11.86 -4.17
CA LEU A 30 1.18 -12.89 -3.98
C LEU A 30 2.59 -12.31 -4.10
N ILE A 31 2.79 -11.45 -5.10
CA ILE A 31 4.05 -10.73 -5.31
C ILE A 31 4.35 -9.85 -4.09
N ILE A 32 3.39 -9.00 -3.70
CA ILE A 32 3.52 -8.07 -2.57
C ILE A 32 3.70 -8.78 -1.23
N THR A 33 3.06 -9.93 -1.01
CA THR A 33 3.11 -10.69 0.25
C THR A 33 4.52 -11.21 0.56
N LYS A 34 5.40 -11.28 -0.44
CA LYS A 34 6.84 -11.51 -0.24
C LYS A 34 7.45 -10.47 0.71
N HIS A 35 6.90 -9.26 0.76
CA HIS A 35 7.24 -8.22 1.73
C HIS A 35 6.30 -8.28 2.95
N MET A 36 6.86 -8.56 4.13
CA MET A 36 6.07 -8.80 5.37
C MET A 36 5.12 -7.66 5.78
N VAL A 37 5.39 -6.42 5.36
CA VAL A 37 4.65 -5.24 5.82
C VAL A 37 3.35 -5.05 5.06
N LEU A 38 3.39 -5.17 3.73
CA LEU A 38 2.23 -4.93 2.88
C LEU A 38 1.19 -6.05 2.98
N ARG A 39 1.57 -7.20 3.54
CA ARG A 39 0.65 -8.33 3.82
C ARG A 39 -0.55 -7.91 4.67
N ARG A 40 -0.39 -6.93 5.58
CA ARG A 40 -1.50 -6.41 6.40
C ARG A 40 -2.58 -5.74 5.55
N PHE A 41 -2.20 -5.13 4.42
CA PHE A 41 -3.10 -4.38 3.54
C PHE A 41 -3.68 -5.21 2.39
N SER A 42 -3.22 -6.45 2.21
CA SER A 42 -3.72 -7.36 1.16
C SER A 42 -5.24 -7.54 1.19
N PHE A 43 -5.83 -7.63 2.40
CA PHE A 43 -7.28 -7.70 2.56
C PHE A 43 -7.97 -6.42 2.09
N THR A 44 -7.42 -5.25 2.44
CA THR A 44 -7.95 -3.95 2.03
C THR A 44 -7.90 -3.79 0.51
N PHE A 45 -6.79 -4.15 -0.14
CA PHE A 45 -6.68 -4.08 -1.59
C PHE A 45 -7.68 -5.01 -2.30
N LEU A 46 -7.85 -6.24 -1.80
CA LEU A 46 -8.84 -7.16 -2.33
C LEU A 46 -10.27 -6.60 -2.24
N MET A 47 -10.66 -6.09 -1.07
CA MET A 47 -12.00 -5.53 -0.86
C MET A 47 -12.25 -4.29 -1.70
N ILE A 48 -11.27 -3.39 -1.77
CA ILE A 48 -11.39 -2.17 -2.60
C ILE A 48 -11.54 -2.55 -4.06
N SER A 49 -10.74 -3.47 -4.58
CA SER A 49 -10.92 -3.90 -5.96
C SER A 49 -12.28 -4.51 -6.22
N LEU A 50 -12.75 -5.39 -5.33
CA LEU A 50 -14.04 -6.04 -5.49
C LEU A 50 -15.15 -5.00 -5.60
N ILE A 51 -15.17 -4.03 -4.68
CA ILE A 51 -16.17 -2.94 -4.69
C ILE A 51 -16.03 -2.09 -5.95
N VAL A 52 -14.81 -1.69 -6.31
CA VAL A 52 -14.56 -0.84 -7.49
C VAL A 52 -14.98 -1.55 -8.78
N PHE A 53 -14.66 -2.84 -8.93
CA PHE A 53 -15.05 -3.63 -10.09
C PHE A 53 -16.57 -3.67 -10.24
N PHE A 54 -17.30 -4.03 -9.18
CA PHE A 54 -18.76 -4.09 -9.24
C PHE A 54 -19.39 -2.72 -9.46
N LEU A 55 -18.87 -1.68 -8.81
CA LEU A 55 -19.33 -0.31 -9.01
C LEU A 55 -19.18 0.11 -10.48
N CYS A 56 -18.02 -0.14 -11.08
CA CYS A 56 -17.78 0.19 -12.50
C CYS A 56 -18.64 -0.66 -13.43
N PHE A 57 -18.75 -1.97 -13.16
CA PHE A 57 -19.53 -2.89 -13.99
C PHE A 57 -21.02 -2.55 -13.98
N THR A 58 -21.58 -2.19 -12.82
CA THR A 58 -22.98 -1.74 -12.70
C THR A 58 -23.21 -0.37 -13.35
N LEU A 59 -22.22 0.53 -13.30
CA LEU A 59 -22.30 1.87 -13.89
C LEU A 59 -21.95 1.92 -15.37
N LYS A 60 -21.63 0.79 -16.02
CA LYS A 60 -21.30 0.72 -17.46
C LYS A 60 -22.36 1.38 -18.35
N ASN A 61 -23.63 1.29 -17.96
CA ASN A 61 -24.76 1.85 -18.71
C ASN A 61 -25.02 3.35 -18.44
N PHE A 62 -24.19 4.01 -17.62
CA PHE A 62 -24.31 5.43 -17.27
C PHE A 62 -23.15 6.25 -17.87
N ASP A 63 -23.32 7.58 -17.92
CA ASP A 63 -22.27 8.51 -18.36
C ASP A 63 -21.04 8.48 -17.43
N LEU A 64 -20.15 7.52 -17.72
CA LEU A 64 -18.98 7.17 -16.92
C LEU A 64 -17.96 8.30 -16.77
N ASN A 65 -17.89 9.21 -17.75
CA ASN A 65 -16.93 10.31 -17.75
C ASN A 65 -17.12 11.24 -16.55
N LEU A 66 -18.37 11.51 -16.15
CA LEU A 66 -18.66 12.35 -14.99
C LEU A 66 -18.42 11.58 -13.66
N GLY A 67 -18.89 10.33 -13.59
CA GLY A 67 -18.76 9.49 -12.41
C GLY A 67 -17.31 9.15 -12.06
N MET A 68 -16.47 8.91 -13.07
CA MET A 68 -15.04 8.63 -12.88
C MET A 68 -14.28 9.87 -12.38
N ALA A 69 -14.54 11.06 -12.95
CA ALA A 69 -13.91 12.30 -12.50
C ALA A 69 -14.28 12.63 -11.04
N LEU A 70 -15.55 12.48 -10.68
CA LEU A 70 -16.04 12.66 -9.31
C LEU A 70 -15.46 11.62 -8.34
N GLY A 71 -15.39 10.35 -8.75
CA GLY A 71 -14.84 9.27 -7.93
C GLY A 71 -13.35 9.43 -7.65
N LEU A 72 -12.56 9.82 -8.66
CA LEU A 72 -11.12 10.05 -8.50
C LEU A 72 -10.84 11.23 -7.56
N PHE A 73 -11.62 12.31 -7.67
CA PHE A 73 -11.54 13.45 -6.77
C PHE A 73 -11.91 13.08 -5.33
N ALA A 74 -12.96 12.27 -5.13
CA ALA A 74 -13.36 11.78 -3.82
C ALA A 74 -12.28 10.89 -3.17
N ILE A 75 -11.70 9.97 -3.94
CA ILE A 75 -10.60 9.09 -3.48
C ILE A 75 -9.39 9.94 -3.06
N PHE A 76 -8.98 10.92 -3.87
CA PHE A 76 -7.87 11.82 -3.52
C PHE A 76 -8.19 12.72 -2.33
N GLY A 77 -9.43 13.17 -2.19
CA GLY A 77 -9.89 13.90 -1.01
C GLY A 77 -9.71 13.06 0.26
N ILE A 78 -10.24 11.85 0.29
CA ILE A 78 -10.16 10.94 1.44
C ILE A 78 -8.69 10.60 1.78
N ILE A 79 -7.88 10.29 0.76
CA ILE A 79 -6.45 9.94 0.95
C ILE A 79 -5.66 11.15 1.45
N ARG A 80 -5.99 12.39 1.06
CA ARG A 80 -5.27 13.59 1.49
C ARG A 80 -5.58 13.99 2.94
N TYR A 81 -6.80 13.76 3.41
CA TYR A 81 -7.25 14.24 4.73
C TYR A 81 -7.19 13.20 5.85
N ARG A 82 -6.54 12.06 5.63
CA ARG A 82 -6.32 11.05 6.68
C ARG A 82 -5.26 11.52 7.70
N THR A 83 -5.51 11.19 8.96
CA THR A 83 -4.70 11.62 10.12
C THR A 83 -3.30 10.99 10.17
N GLN A 84 -3.12 9.79 9.62
CA GLN A 84 -1.81 9.14 9.48
C GLN A 84 -1.45 9.08 7.99
N PRO A 85 -0.41 9.77 7.49
CA PRO A 85 -0.08 9.71 6.07
C PRO A 85 0.21 8.27 5.63
N LEU A 86 -0.31 7.91 4.46
CA LEU A 86 -0.13 6.61 3.81
C LEU A 86 1.27 6.60 3.19
N GLN A 87 2.02 5.51 3.33
CA GLN A 87 3.35 5.44 2.71
C GLN A 87 3.21 5.45 1.18
N THR A 88 4.23 5.96 0.48
CA THR A 88 4.19 6.11 -0.99
C THR A 88 3.96 4.79 -1.71
N GLU A 89 4.47 3.69 -1.16
CA GLU A 89 4.30 2.34 -1.69
C GLU A 89 2.86 1.85 -1.55
N GLU A 90 2.23 2.06 -0.38
CA GLU A 90 0.83 1.69 -0.12
C GLU A 90 -0.13 2.44 -1.05
N MET A 91 0.11 3.73 -1.27
CA MET A 91 -0.66 4.53 -2.23
C MET A 91 -0.51 3.97 -3.64
N THR A 92 0.71 3.65 -4.08
CA THR A 92 0.97 3.14 -5.43
C THR A 92 0.21 1.85 -5.70
N TYR A 93 0.26 0.89 -4.77
CA TYR A 93 -0.49 -0.36 -4.90
C TYR A 93 -2.01 -0.16 -4.84
N LEU A 94 -2.50 0.76 -4.01
CA LEU A 94 -3.91 1.13 -4.00
C LEU A 94 -4.35 1.70 -5.37
N PHE A 95 -3.55 2.59 -5.95
CA PHE A 95 -3.81 3.18 -7.25
C PHE A 95 -3.84 2.13 -8.38
N ILE A 96 -2.87 1.22 -8.40
CA ILE A 96 -2.83 0.12 -9.37
C ILE A 96 -4.06 -0.76 -9.22
N THR A 97 -4.43 -1.09 -7.98
CA THR A 97 -5.61 -1.91 -7.67
C THR A 97 -6.88 -1.27 -8.21
N ILE A 98 -7.10 0.02 -7.92
CA ILE A 98 -8.28 0.77 -8.38
C ILE A 98 -8.26 0.88 -9.91
N GLY A 99 -7.17 1.35 -10.50
CA GLY A 99 -7.06 1.55 -11.95
C GLY A 99 -7.29 0.28 -12.74
N MET A 100 -6.69 -0.84 -12.33
CA MET A 100 -6.85 -2.12 -13.02
C MET A 100 -8.26 -2.69 -12.85
N SER A 101 -8.90 -2.49 -11.70
CA SER A 101 -10.31 -2.87 -11.50
C SER A 101 -11.24 -2.13 -12.43
N VAL A 102 -11.00 -0.82 -12.62
CA VAL A 102 -11.76 0.03 -13.54
C VAL A 102 -11.56 -0.43 -14.99
N ILE A 103 -10.31 -0.64 -15.42
CA ILE A 103 -10.00 -1.12 -16.78
C ILE A 103 -10.64 -2.49 -17.03
N ASN A 104 -10.53 -3.42 -16.09
CA ASN A 104 -11.10 -4.76 -16.20
C ASN A 104 -12.63 -4.74 -16.29
N ALA A 105 -13.29 -3.83 -15.57
CA ALA A 105 -14.74 -3.68 -15.59
C ALA A 105 -15.27 -3.00 -16.86
N LEU A 106 -14.60 -1.94 -17.35
CA LEU A 106 -15.16 -1.04 -18.37
C LEU A 106 -14.70 -1.29 -19.80
N SER A 107 -13.69 -2.13 -19.99
CA SER A 107 -13.07 -2.31 -21.31
C SER A 107 -13.87 -3.18 -22.29
N GLU A 108 -15.17 -3.38 -22.08
CA GLU A 108 -16.00 -4.25 -22.92
C GLU A 108 -16.25 -3.69 -24.30
N ASP A 109 -16.47 -2.38 -24.38
CA ASP A 109 -16.87 -1.75 -25.63
C ASP A 109 -15.67 -1.50 -26.57
N PHE A 110 -14.44 -1.62 -26.06
CA PHE A 110 -13.23 -1.22 -26.79
C PHE A 110 -12.08 -2.23 -26.77
N LEU A 111 -12.10 -3.25 -25.89
CA LEU A 111 -11.03 -4.25 -25.81
C LEU A 111 -11.60 -5.68 -25.76
N SER A 112 -10.98 -6.55 -26.55
CA SER A 112 -11.20 -7.98 -26.47
C SER A 112 -10.67 -8.55 -25.14
N VAL A 113 -11.19 -9.72 -24.74
CA VAL A 113 -10.70 -10.44 -23.56
C VAL A 113 -9.21 -10.77 -23.66
N TYR A 114 -8.71 -11.03 -24.88
CA TYR A 114 -7.30 -11.32 -25.12
C TYR A 114 -6.40 -10.09 -24.89
N GLU A 115 -6.78 -8.93 -25.44
CA GLU A 115 -6.07 -7.67 -25.19
C GLU A 115 -6.07 -7.30 -23.72
N LEU A 116 -7.20 -7.53 -23.03
CA LEU A 116 -7.30 -7.31 -21.60
C LEU A 116 -6.29 -8.15 -20.81
N ILE A 117 -6.13 -9.43 -21.16
CA ILE A 117 -5.14 -10.31 -20.53
C ILE A 117 -3.72 -9.80 -20.77
N ILE A 118 -3.41 -9.33 -21.98
CA ILE A 118 -2.08 -8.74 -22.30
C ILE A 118 -1.80 -7.51 -21.44
N ILE A 119 -2.78 -6.63 -21.26
CA ILE A 119 -2.63 -5.44 -20.41
C ILE A 119 -2.37 -5.85 -18.95
N ASN A 120 -3.19 -6.76 -18.40
CA ASN A 120 -2.99 -7.27 -17.04
C ASN A 120 -1.61 -7.91 -16.86
N LEU A 121 -1.15 -8.72 -17.82
CA LEU A 121 0.14 -9.38 -17.77
C LEU A 121 1.30 -8.39 -17.87
N THR A 122 1.18 -7.37 -18.73
CA THR A 122 2.16 -6.30 -18.86
C THR A 122 2.32 -5.55 -17.54
N VAL A 123 1.21 -5.17 -16.91
CA VAL A 123 1.24 -4.47 -15.62
C VAL A 123 1.88 -5.33 -14.53
N ILE A 124 1.54 -6.63 -14.45
CA ILE A 124 2.19 -7.57 -13.51
C ILE A 124 3.70 -7.62 -13.75
N LEU A 125 4.14 -7.70 -15.00
CA LEU A 125 5.56 -7.76 -15.35
C LEU A 125 6.30 -6.50 -14.90
N PHE A 126 5.70 -5.32 -15.09
CA PHE A 126 6.25 -4.06 -14.58
C PHE A 126 6.30 -3.98 -13.06
N ILE A 127 5.31 -4.53 -12.35
CA ILE A 127 5.33 -4.62 -10.88
C ILE A 127 6.51 -5.50 -10.44
N ILE A 128 6.67 -6.68 -11.04
CA ILE A 128 7.79 -7.59 -10.74
C ILE A 128 9.13 -6.91 -11.05
N PHE A 129 9.24 -6.22 -12.18
CA PHE A 129 10.45 -5.51 -12.55
C PHE A 129 10.78 -4.40 -11.55
N GLY A 130 9.80 -3.59 -11.14
CA GLY A 130 9.99 -2.55 -10.15
C GLY A 130 10.39 -3.11 -8.78
N GLU A 131 9.71 -4.16 -8.32
CA GLU A 131 10.00 -4.79 -7.04
C GLU A 131 11.37 -5.49 -7.03
N PHE A 132 11.70 -6.25 -8.08
CA PHE A 132 12.94 -7.01 -8.13
C PHE A 132 14.15 -6.13 -8.44
N VAL A 133 14.07 -5.28 -9.47
CA VAL A 133 15.22 -4.49 -9.93
C VAL A 133 15.35 -3.22 -9.09
N LEU A 134 14.31 -2.39 -8.99
CA LEU A 134 14.45 -1.08 -8.35
C LEU A 134 14.60 -1.17 -6.83
N MET A 135 13.87 -2.06 -6.15
CA MET A 135 14.04 -2.18 -4.69
C MET A 135 15.40 -2.77 -4.32
N GLN A 136 15.93 -3.73 -5.10
CA GLN A 136 17.25 -4.29 -4.84
C GLN A 136 18.36 -3.24 -5.00
N PHE A 137 18.23 -2.33 -5.98
CA PHE A 137 19.18 -1.22 -6.14
C PHE A 137 19.03 -0.13 -5.06
N SER A 138 17.80 0.19 -4.66
CA SER A 138 17.52 1.29 -3.73
C SER A 138 17.82 0.94 -2.27
N TYR A 139 17.57 -0.31 -1.85
CA TYR A 139 17.66 -0.74 -0.45
C TYR A 139 18.88 -1.60 -0.13
N ASN A 140 19.99 -1.41 -0.86
CA ASN A 140 21.26 -2.10 -0.66
C ASN A 140 21.70 -2.06 0.84
N ASN A 141 21.42 -3.13 1.59
CA ASN A 141 21.63 -3.31 3.04
C ASN A 141 20.87 -2.38 4.02
N LYS A 142 19.81 -1.67 3.61
CA LYS A 142 19.01 -0.83 4.52
C LYS A 142 17.66 -1.47 4.84
N VAL A 143 17.20 -1.33 6.09
CA VAL A 143 15.85 -1.75 6.51
C VAL A 143 14.78 -0.98 5.75
N HIS A 144 13.75 -1.68 5.28
CA HIS A 144 12.65 -1.10 4.52
C HIS A 144 11.83 -0.13 5.41
N PRO A 145 11.44 1.07 4.92
CA PRO A 145 10.67 2.07 5.69
C PRO A 145 9.36 1.51 6.24
N LEU A 146 8.66 0.71 5.41
CA LEU A 146 7.50 -0.09 5.80
C LEU A 146 7.76 -0.99 7.02
N ALA A 147 8.95 -1.60 7.13
CA ALA A 147 9.29 -2.49 8.25
C ALA A 147 9.56 -1.72 9.55
N GLU A 148 9.98 -0.46 9.41
CA GLU A 148 10.26 0.45 10.51
C GLU A 148 8.96 0.93 11.19
N ASP A 149 7.85 1.02 10.45
CA ASP A 149 6.53 1.47 10.95
C ASP A 149 5.73 0.36 11.68
N LEU A 150 6.10 -0.90 11.49
CA LEU A 150 5.37 -2.04 12.10
C LEU A 150 5.71 -2.26 13.58
N ASN A 151 6.92 -1.84 13.99
CA ASN A 151 7.39 -1.97 15.36
C ASN A 151 6.97 -0.73 16.16
N ARG A 152 6.54 -0.92 17.41
CA ARG A 152 6.27 0.22 18.28
C ARG A 152 7.60 0.91 18.55
N ARG A 153 7.68 2.20 18.24
CA ARG A 153 8.88 3.00 18.44
C ARG A 153 8.75 3.85 19.69
N LEU A 154 9.71 3.72 20.59
CA LEU A 154 9.96 4.68 21.66
C LEU A 154 11.00 5.67 21.14
N VAL A 155 10.72 6.97 21.21
CA VAL A 155 11.70 8.00 20.87
C VAL A 155 12.36 8.45 22.16
N LEU A 156 13.66 8.15 22.31
CA LEU A 156 14.47 8.60 23.44
C LEU A 156 15.31 9.81 23.00
N GLN A 157 15.27 10.87 23.80
CA GLN A 157 16.17 12.01 23.66
C GLN A 157 17.17 11.94 24.83
N ILE A 158 18.43 11.70 24.50
CA ILE A 158 19.53 11.59 25.48
C ILE A 158 20.48 12.77 25.26
N GLU A 159 21.05 13.29 26.34
CA GLU A 159 22.08 14.33 26.25
C GLU A 159 23.36 13.78 25.60
N TYR A 160 23.94 14.55 24.67
CA TYR A 160 25.15 14.18 23.96
C TYR A 160 26.37 14.31 24.87
N VAL A 161 27.02 13.18 25.15
CA VAL A 161 28.27 13.12 25.93
C VAL A 161 29.35 12.45 25.09
N ASP A 162 30.47 13.14 24.84
CA ASP A 162 31.58 12.66 23.98
C ASP A 162 32.28 11.41 24.53
N SER A 163 32.14 11.13 25.82
CA SER A 163 32.77 9.99 26.49
C SER A 163 31.72 8.90 26.78
N ASN A 164 31.95 7.69 26.27
CA ASN A 164 31.23 6.46 26.63
C ASN A 164 29.73 6.35 26.22
N MET A 165 29.38 6.92 25.07
CA MET A 165 28.02 6.94 24.50
C MET A 165 27.31 5.58 24.46
N ASN A 166 28.02 4.50 24.08
CA ASN A 166 27.41 3.19 23.90
C ASN A 166 26.93 2.57 25.21
N GLU A 167 27.59 2.86 26.34
CA GLU A 167 27.17 2.39 27.66
C GLU A 167 25.96 3.18 28.15
N ILE A 168 25.97 4.51 28.00
CA ILE A 168 24.85 5.38 28.40
C ILE A 168 23.57 5.01 27.65
N ILE A 169 23.66 4.74 26.35
CA ILE A 169 22.51 4.30 25.54
C ILE A 169 21.98 2.96 26.05
N ARG A 170 22.85 2.01 26.40
CA ARG A 170 22.44 0.69 26.90
C ARG A 170 21.80 0.78 28.29
N GLU A 171 22.36 1.58 29.18
CA GLU A 171 21.79 1.80 30.51
C GLU A 171 20.41 2.45 30.43
N GLU A 172 20.25 3.48 29.59
CA GLU A 172 18.95 4.13 29.44
C GLU A 172 17.93 3.21 28.77
N ILE A 173 18.33 2.39 27.78
CA ILE A 173 17.44 1.38 27.20
C ILE A 173 17.00 0.36 28.26
N ASN A 174 17.91 -0.19 29.06
CA ASN A 174 17.58 -1.16 30.11
C ASN A 174 16.63 -0.57 31.16
N LYS A 175 16.86 0.68 31.55
CA LYS A 175 15.99 1.39 32.50
C LYS A 175 14.57 1.57 31.93
N GLN A 176 14.46 1.81 30.62
CA GLN A 176 13.16 1.94 29.95
C GLN A 176 12.48 0.57 29.75
N GLU A 177 13.24 -0.51 29.54
CA GLU A 177 12.71 -1.88 29.53
C GLU A 177 12.07 -2.24 30.87
N GLU A 178 12.74 -1.94 31.98
CA GLU A 178 12.26 -2.25 33.33
C GLU A 178 11.07 -1.38 33.76
N ASN A 179 11.11 -0.07 33.45
CA ASN A 179 10.03 0.85 33.83
C ASN A 179 8.74 0.64 33.03
N LEU A 180 8.85 0.21 31.77
CA LEU A 180 7.71 0.07 30.86
C LEU A 180 7.26 -1.39 30.68
N ASP A 181 7.98 -2.35 31.25
CA ASP A 181 7.78 -3.80 31.07
C ASP A 181 7.77 -4.21 29.58
N ILE A 182 8.78 -3.72 28.84
CA ILE A 182 8.90 -3.86 27.39
C ILE A 182 10.19 -4.62 27.06
N LYS A 183 10.15 -5.52 26.07
CA LYS A 183 11.34 -6.14 25.47
C LYS A 183 11.75 -5.42 24.20
N VAL A 184 12.92 -4.79 24.19
CA VAL A 184 13.48 -4.09 23.03
C VAL A 184 14.04 -5.10 22.03
N LYS A 185 13.64 -4.94 20.77
CA LYS A 185 14.11 -5.78 19.65
C LYS A 185 15.34 -5.19 18.96
N THR A 186 15.35 -3.87 18.76
CA THR A 186 16.47 -3.16 18.12
C THR A 186 16.43 -1.67 18.44
N PHE A 187 17.55 -0.95 18.30
CA PHE A 187 17.61 0.51 18.43
C PHE A 187 18.45 1.12 17.31
N LYS A 188 18.10 2.34 16.89
CA LYS A 188 18.78 3.08 15.82
C LYS A 188 18.92 4.55 16.22
N ILE A 189 20.12 5.09 16.08
CA ILE A 189 20.36 6.53 16.28
C ILE A 189 19.78 7.26 15.07
N PHE A 190 18.75 8.08 15.30
CA PHE A 190 18.02 8.78 14.24
C PHE A 190 18.64 10.15 13.92
N LYS A 191 19.01 10.91 14.96
CA LYS A 191 19.59 12.24 14.80
C LYS A 191 20.58 12.55 15.91
N ILE A 192 21.69 13.22 15.58
CA ILE A 192 22.66 13.76 16.55
C ILE A 192 22.74 15.26 16.31
N ASP A 193 22.20 16.07 17.23
CA ASP A 193 22.34 17.53 17.22
C ASP A 193 23.41 17.96 18.23
N LYS A 194 24.63 18.20 17.74
CA LYS A 194 25.76 18.67 18.56
C LYS A 194 25.53 20.06 19.15
N ASN A 195 24.80 20.94 18.46
CA ASN A 195 24.54 22.30 18.94
C ASN A 195 23.57 22.33 20.12
N LEU A 196 22.66 21.36 20.19
CA LEU A 196 21.67 21.25 21.27
C LEU A 196 22.11 20.24 22.33
N ASN A 197 23.25 19.56 22.13
CA ASN A 197 23.68 18.40 22.92
C ASN A 197 22.57 17.34 23.05
N ILE A 198 21.84 17.02 21.99
CA ILE A 198 20.75 16.02 22.05
C ILE A 198 20.97 14.94 20.98
N ILE A 199 20.74 13.69 21.37
CA ILE A 199 20.69 12.53 20.49
C ILE A 199 19.28 11.98 20.53
N THR A 200 18.68 11.84 19.36
CA THR A 200 17.39 11.17 19.20
C THR A 200 17.62 9.74 18.77
N ILE A 201 17.17 8.80 19.60
CA ILE A 201 17.29 7.35 19.39
C ILE A 201 15.88 6.79 19.21
N HIS A 202 15.68 6.03 18.13
CA HIS A 202 14.47 5.26 17.95
C HIS A 202 14.72 3.85 18.48
N VAL A 203 14.00 3.47 19.53
CA VAL A 203 14.03 2.15 20.12
C VAL A 203 12.78 1.40 19.67
N TYR A 204 12.94 0.21 19.12
CA TYR A 204 11.86 -0.60 18.56
C TYR A 204 11.59 -1.80 19.46
N TYR A 205 10.34 -1.99 19.85
CA TYR A 205 9.88 -3.08 20.72
C TYR A 205 8.63 -3.78 20.16
#